data_AF-A0A9D5L5U1-F1
#
_entry.id   AF-A0A9D5L5U1-F1
#
_cell.length_a   1.000
_cell.length_b   1.000
_cell.length_c   1.000
_cell.angle_alpha   90.00
_cell.angle_beta   90.00
_cell.angle_gamma   90.00
#
_symmetry.space_group_name_H-M   'P 1'
#
loop_
_entity.id
_entity.type
_entity.pdbx_description
1 polymer ?
#
loop_
_entity_poly.entity_id
_entity_poly.type
_entity_poly.pdbx_seq_one_letter_code
_entity_poly.pdbx_strand_id
1 'polypeptide(L)'
;MKHLIYIVISFIFCVLPFGSKAETNNDVIKEELSLQIDSLTHQIDYIKMSYEAYVLNTDLKIFTHDVNSQIKDMKMNIYHRNCDRDLYRMYSNMYDSYQDNLESTKELIEAKQRLFIAMMIAKIWSEEERNLLFHSYDMTSGLYRQAELTLDMMKDILDVYRKAI
;
A
#
# COMPACT_ATOMS: atom_id res chain seq x y z
N MET A 1 0.57 7.07 26.99
CA MET A 1 1.14 5.79 26.48
C MET A 1 1.90 4.97 27.51
N LYS A 2 2.75 5.55 28.38
CA LYS A 2 3.48 4.78 29.43
C LYS A 2 2.57 4.09 30.48
N HIS A 3 1.43 4.70 30.83
CA HIS A 3 0.48 4.12 31.79
C HIS A 3 -0.35 2.95 31.22
N LEU A 4 -0.56 2.90 29.89
CA LEU A 4 -1.27 1.81 29.22
C LEU A 4 -0.42 0.53 29.18
N ILE A 5 0.91 0.67 29.06
CA ILE A 5 1.86 -0.43 29.09
C ILE A 5 1.92 -1.08 30.49
N TYR A 6 1.87 -0.28 31.56
CA TYR A 6 1.86 -0.80 32.93
C TYR A 6 0.59 -1.60 33.28
N ILE A 7 -0.57 -1.23 32.72
CA ILE A 7 -1.82 -1.94 32.93
C ILE A 7 -1.81 -3.31 32.23
N VAL A 8 -1.23 -3.39 31.02
CA VAL A 8 -1.08 -4.66 30.29
C VAL A 8 -0.11 -5.60 31.02
N ILE A 9 1.00 -5.08 31.56
CA ILE A 9 1.97 -5.89 32.31
C ILE A 9 1.40 -6.35 33.66
N SER A 10 0.60 -5.52 34.33
CA SER A 10 -0.06 -5.87 35.61
C SER A 10 -1.13 -6.95 35.45
N PHE A 11 -1.76 -7.08 34.27
CA PHE A 11 -2.79 -8.10 34.02
C PHE A 11 -2.19 -9.49 33.79
N ILE A 12 -0.97 -9.55 33.23
CA ILE A 12 -0.23 -10.80 32.96
C ILE A 12 0.20 -11.50 34.27
N PHE A 13 0.42 -10.76 35.35
CA PHE A 13 0.90 -11.32 36.62
C PHE A 13 -0.21 -11.89 37.52
N CYS A 14 -1.49 -11.56 37.28
CA CYS A 14 -2.60 -11.95 38.16
C CYS A 14 -3.21 -13.34 37.88
N VAL A 15 -2.77 -14.06 36.84
CA VAL A 15 -3.46 -15.28 36.36
C VAL A 15 -2.72 -16.59 36.64
N LEU A 16 -1.62 -16.59 37.41
CA LEU A 16 -0.87 -17.83 37.69
C LEU A 16 -1.29 -18.47 39.03
N PRO A 17 -1.96 -19.63 39.04
CA PRO A 17 -2.09 -20.44 40.24
C PRO A 17 -0.81 -21.24 40.43
N PHE A 18 -0.04 -20.92 41.48
CA PHE A 18 1.07 -21.75 41.93
C PHE A 18 0.54 -23.03 42.60
N GLY A 19 0.49 -24.12 41.85
CA GLY A 19 0.24 -25.48 42.32
C GLY A 19 1.27 -26.45 41.74
N SER A 20 1.88 -27.26 42.59
CA SER A 20 2.99 -28.17 42.28
C SER A 20 2.60 -29.34 41.35
N LYS A 21 2.81 -29.15 40.05
CA LYS A 21 2.98 -30.19 39.01
C LYS A 21 4.05 -29.69 38.01
N ALA A 22 5.29 -29.63 38.46
CA ALA A 22 6.30 -28.75 37.86
C ALA A 22 6.83 -29.18 36.47
N GLU A 23 6.63 -30.44 36.06
CA GLU A 23 7.21 -30.94 34.79
C GLU A 23 6.16 -31.03 33.67
N THR A 24 4.96 -31.52 33.96
CA THR A 24 3.83 -31.57 33.01
C THR A 24 3.18 -30.20 32.78
N ASN A 25 3.16 -29.30 33.77
CA ASN A 25 2.63 -27.96 33.54
C ASN A 25 3.55 -27.12 32.64
N ASN A 26 4.87 -27.34 32.67
CA ASN A 26 5.81 -26.54 31.89
C ASN A 26 5.68 -26.84 30.38
N ASP A 27 5.51 -28.10 30.01
CA ASP A 27 5.31 -28.50 28.61
C ASP A 27 3.96 -27.99 28.08
N VAL A 28 2.89 -28.08 28.88
CA VAL A 28 1.56 -27.55 28.52
C VAL A 28 1.59 -26.03 28.37
N ILE A 29 2.24 -25.31 29.29
CA ILE A 29 2.39 -23.84 29.21
C ILE A 29 3.22 -23.46 27.97
N LYS A 30 4.28 -24.23 27.65
CA LYS A 30 5.11 -23.99 26.47
C LYS A 30 4.34 -24.21 25.17
N GLU A 31 3.52 -25.26 25.10
CA GLU A 31 2.67 -25.56 23.95
C GLU A 31 1.60 -24.48 23.76
N GLU A 32 0.93 -24.05 24.84
CA GLU A 32 -0.04 -22.94 24.80
C GLU A 32 0.60 -21.63 24.33
N LEU A 33 1.78 -21.28 24.85
CA LEU A 33 2.53 -20.11 24.39
C LEU A 33 2.92 -20.22 22.90
N SER A 34 3.32 -21.40 22.44
CA SER A 34 3.62 -21.63 21.02
C SER A 34 2.40 -21.36 20.13
N LEU A 35 1.24 -21.89 20.52
CA LEU A 35 -0.02 -21.67 19.80
C LEU A 35 -0.43 -20.19 19.78
N GLN A 36 -0.24 -19.48 20.89
CA GLN A 36 -0.48 -18.04 20.95
C GLN A 36 0.49 -17.26 20.03
N ILE A 37 1.77 -17.63 20.01
CA ILE A 37 2.77 -17.02 19.12
C ILE A 37 2.40 -17.27 17.65
N ASP A 38 1.98 -18.48 17.29
CA ASP A 38 1.58 -18.83 15.93
C ASP A 38 0.35 -18.01 15.49
N SER A 39 -0.65 -17.89 16.37
CA SER A 39 -1.85 -17.09 16.13
C SER A 39 -1.52 -15.60 15.95
N LEU A 40 -0.67 -15.04 16.82
CA LEU A 40 -0.23 -13.65 16.71
C LEU A 40 0.58 -13.41 15.42
N THR A 41 1.46 -14.35 15.07
CA THR A 41 2.26 -14.27 13.83
C THR A 41 1.35 -14.25 12.61
N HIS A 42 0.34 -15.12 12.56
CA HIS A 42 -0.66 -15.13 11.50
C HIS A 42 -1.39 -13.79 11.36
N GLN A 43 -1.88 -13.23 12.49
CA GLN A 43 -2.57 -11.94 12.49
C GLN A 43 -1.68 -10.78 12.04
N ILE A 44 -0.41 -10.77 12.46
CA ILE A 44 0.56 -9.75 12.04
C ILE A 44 0.78 -9.82 10.53
N ASP A 45 0.94 -11.02 9.98
CA ASP A 45 1.13 -11.18 8.53
C ASP A 45 -0.10 -10.76 7.74
N TYR A 46 -1.30 -11.11 8.21
CA TYR A 46 -2.55 -10.64 7.61
C TYR A 46 -2.63 -9.10 7.56
N ILE A 47 -2.37 -8.45 8.71
CA ILE A 47 -2.42 -6.98 8.82
C ILE A 47 -1.37 -6.34 7.91
N LYS A 48 -0.15 -6.88 7.90
CA LYS A 48 0.94 -6.37 7.08
C LYS A 48 0.59 -6.43 5.59
N MET A 49 0.13 -7.59 5.12
CA MET A 49 -0.25 -7.77 3.72
C MET A 49 -1.40 -6.84 3.30
N SER A 50 -2.41 -6.70 4.16
CA SER A 50 -3.54 -5.79 3.94
C SER A 50 -3.08 -4.33 3.87
N TYR A 51 -2.20 -3.93 4.80
CA TYR A 51 -1.67 -2.56 4.87
C TYR A 51 -0.80 -2.23 3.65
N GLU A 52 0.05 -3.16 3.22
CA GLU A 52 0.89 -2.96 2.04
C GLU A 52 0.08 -2.75 0.76
N ALA A 53 -1.00 -3.50 0.57
CA ALA A 53 -1.92 -3.29 -0.56
C ALA A 53 -2.67 -1.96 -0.43
N TYR A 54 -3.11 -1.60 0.78
CA TYR A 54 -3.80 -0.33 1.05
C TYR A 54 -2.93 0.88 0.73
N VAL A 55 -1.67 0.89 1.17
CA VAL A 55 -0.71 1.98 0.90
C VAL A 55 -0.52 2.14 -0.61
N LEU A 56 -0.24 1.04 -1.31
CA LEU A 56 -0.02 1.06 -2.75
C LEU A 56 -1.24 1.57 -3.53
N ASN A 57 -2.44 1.14 -3.14
CA ASN A 57 -3.69 1.61 -3.72
C ASN A 57 -3.93 3.11 -3.44
N THR A 58 -3.51 3.59 -2.27
CA THR A 58 -3.65 5.01 -1.91
C THR A 58 -2.64 5.87 -2.68
N ASP A 59 -1.39 5.44 -2.78
CA ASP A 59 -0.35 6.15 -3.51
C ASP A 59 -0.70 6.30 -5.00
N LEU A 60 -1.24 5.24 -5.63
CA LEU A 60 -1.72 5.31 -7.02
C LEU A 60 -2.89 6.28 -7.22
N LYS A 61 -3.79 6.37 -6.24
CA LYS A 61 -4.90 7.34 -6.27
C LYS A 61 -4.39 8.77 -6.14
N ILE A 62 -3.42 9.01 -5.25
CA ILE A 62 -2.79 10.32 -5.08
C ILE A 62 -2.05 10.71 -6.35
N PHE A 63 -1.22 9.82 -6.91
CA PHE A 63 -0.54 10.03 -8.18
C PHE A 63 -1.52 10.45 -9.29
N THR A 64 -2.60 9.67 -9.47
CA THR A 64 -3.63 9.96 -10.47
C THR A 64 -4.30 11.31 -10.25
N HIS A 65 -4.51 11.70 -8.99
CA HIS A 65 -5.09 12.99 -8.63
C HIS A 65 -4.14 14.14 -8.97
N ASP A 66 -2.86 14.01 -8.64
CA ASP A 66 -1.83 15.02 -8.87
C ASP A 66 -1.62 15.27 -10.36
N VAL A 67 -1.49 14.20 -11.16
CA VAL A 67 -1.38 14.32 -12.63
C VAL A 67 -2.63 15.00 -13.22
N ASN A 68 -3.83 14.62 -12.76
CA ASN A 68 -5.06 15.27 -13.20
C ASN A 68 -5.13 16.76 -12.82
N SER A 69 -4.55 17.16 -11.69
CA SER A 69 -4.46 18.56 -11.30
C SER A 69 -3.63 19.35 -12.32
N GLN A 70 -2.47 18.82 -12.73
CA GLN A 70 -1.63 19.44 -13.75
C GLN A 70 -2.31 19.50 -15.13
N ILE A 71 -3.03 18.45 -15.50
CA ILE A 71 -3.85 18.44 -16.73
C ILE A 71 -4.88 19.58 -16.73
N LYS A 72 -5.57 19.80 -15.61
CA LYS A 72 -6.57 20.87 -15.50
C LYS A 72 -5.93 22.25 -15.62
N ASP A 73 -4.78 22.45 -14.99
CA ASP A 73 -4.03 23.70 -15.05
C ASP A 73 -3.56 24.01 -16.48
N MET A 74 -2.97 23.02 -17.17
CA MET A 74 -2.61 23.13 -18.59
C MET A 74 -3.82 23.49 -19.47
N LYS A 75 -4.95 22.79 -19.30
CA LYS A 75 -6.20 23.06 -20.05
C LYS A 75 -6.69 24.48 -19.82
N MET A 76 -6.59 24.99 -18.60
CA MET A 76 -7.00 26.35 -18.25
C MET A 76 -6.13 27.39 -18.97
N ASN A 77 -4.82 27.18 -18.98
CA ASN A 77 -3.90 28.06 -19.68
C ASN A 77 -4.11 28.05 -21.21
N ILE A 78 -4.37 26.87 -21.79
CA ILE A 78 -4.76 26.74 -23.21
C ILE A 78 -6.05 27.53 -23.50
N TYR A 79 -7.08 27.34 -22.67
CA TYR A 79 -8.37 28.01 -22.85
C TYR A 79 -8.26 29.54 -22.81
N HIS A 80 -7.45 30.08 -21.89
CA HIS A 80 -7.21 31.51 -21.77
C HIS A 80 -6.15 32.05 -22.74
N ARG A 81 -5.55 31.20 -23.59
CA ARG A 81 -4.44 31.55 -24.48
C ARG A 81 -3.22 32.12 -23.72
N ASN A 82 -3.04 31.69 -22.48
CA ASN A 82 -1.91 32.04 -21.63
C ASN A 82 -0.85 30.93 -21.70
N CYS A 83 -0.44 30.58 -22.91
CA CYS A 83 0.60 29.59 -23.13
C CYS A 83 1.95 30.28 -23.27
N ASP A 84 2.91 29.90 -22.42
CA ASP A 84 4.29 30.39 -22.52
C ASP A 84 5.32 29.28 -22.39
N ARG A 85 6.54 29.58 -22.83
CA ARG A 85 7.63 28.60 -22.92
C ARG A 85 8.15 28.15 -21.55
N ASP A 86 8.12 29.01 -20.54
CA ASP A 86 8.60 28.67 -19.19
C ASP A 86 7.64 27.73 -18.49
N LEU A 87 6.32 28.00 -18.58
CA LEU A 87 5.29 27.08 -18.10
C LEU A 87 5.33 25.72 -18.83
N TYR A 88 5.50 25.71 -20.15
CA TYR A 88 5.67 24.46 -20.88
C TYR A 88 6.87 23.64 -20.40
N ARG A 89 8.02 24.29 -20.17
CA ARG A 89 9.21 23.62 -19.63
C ARG A 89 8.92 23.02 -18.25
N MET A 90 8.19 23.75 -17.40
CA MET A 90 7.78 23.24 -16.09
C MET A 90 6.90 21.99 -16.24
N TYR A 91 5.83 22.04 -17.04
CA TYR A 91 4.95 20.87 -17.25
C TYR A 91 5.68 19.69 -17.89
N SER A 92 6.61 19.93 -18.81
CA SER A 92 7.42 18.88 -19.42
C SER A 92 8.29 18.18 -18.39
N ASN A 93 8.99 18.93 -17.53
CA ASN A 93 9.81 18.35 -16.47
C ASN A 93 8.94 17.57 -15.46
N MET A 94 7.74 18.05 -15.16
CA MET A 94 6.80 17.33 -14.29
C MET A 94 6.33 16.03 -14.94
N TYR A 95 6.01 16.05 -16.23
CA TYR A 95 5.65 14.84 -16.98
C TYR A 95 6.76 13.79 -16.91
N ASP A 96 8.01 14.18 -17.20
CA ASP A 96 9.16 13.28 -17.14
C ASP A 96 9.31 12.68 -15.72
N SER A 97 9.17 13.51 -14.68
CA SER A 97 9.21 13.04 -13.29
C SER A 97 8.07 12.08 -12.94
N TYR A 98 6.85 12.31 -13.45
CA TYR A 98 5.73 11.38 -13.24
C TYR A 98 5.92 10.07 -13.99
N GLN A 99 6.52 10.12 -15.18
CA GLN A 99 6.85 8.92 -15.96
C GLN A 99 7.88 8.04 -15.21
N ASP A 100 8.96 8.63 -14.71
CA ASP A 100 9.97 7.91 -13.94
C ASP A 100 9.38 7.29 -12.66
N ASN A 101 8.49 8.02 -11.98
CA ASN A 101 7.81 7.54 -10.78
C ASN A 101 6.87 6.36 -11.09
N LEU A 102 6.12 6.44 -12.20
CA LEU A 102 5.19 5.38 -12.59
C LEU A 102 5.93 4.09 -12.99
N GLU A 103 7.08 4.21 -13.66
CA GLU A 103 7.93 3.06 -13.98
C GLU A 103 8.50 2.41 -12.70
N SER A 104 9.04 3.21 -11.79
CA SER A 104 9.53 2.71 -10.49
C SER A 104 8.41 2.04 -9.68
N THR A 105 7.20 2.59 -9.74
CA THR A 105 6.02 2.04 -9.06
C THR A 105 5.61 0.69 -9.66
N LYS A 106 5.76 0.50 -10.97
CA LYS A 106 5.50 -0.77 -11.65
C LYS A 106 6.36 -1.89 -11.07
N GLU A 107 7.66 -1.66 -10.96
CA GLU A 107 8.62 -2.63 -10.41
C GLU A 107 8.23 -3.01 -8.97
N LEU A 108 7.83 -2.02 -8.17
CA LEU A 108 7.36 -2.24 -6.80
C LEU A 108 6.07 -3.07 -6.73
N ILE A 109 5.09 -2.80 -7.60
CA ILE A 109 3.84 -3.58 -7.70
C ILE A 109 4.18 -5.03 -8.02
N GLU A 110 5.01 -5.28 -9.03
CA GLU A 110 5.40 -6.64 -9.43
C GLU A 110 6.14 -7.39 -8.32
N ALA A 111 7.01 -6.72 -7.57
CA ALA A 111 7.71 -7.31 -6.43
C ALA A 111 6.74 -7.68 -5.30
N LYS A 112 5.80 -6.80 -4.97
CA LYS A 112 4.78 -7.05 -3.94
C LYS A 112 3.79 -8.13 -4.33
N GLN A 113 3.39 -8.21 -5.60
CA GLN A 113 2.56 -9.30 -6.10
C GLN A 113 3.26 -10.66 -5.99
N ARG A 114 4.57 -10.73 -6.29
CA ARG A 114 5.37 -11.94 -6.08
C ARG A 114 5.43 -12.34 -4.61
N LEU A 115 5.66 -11.39 -3.70
CA LEU A 115 5.63 -11.63 -2.27
C LEU A 115 4.25 -12.12 -1.81
N PHE A 116 3.18 -11.52 -2.30
CA PHE A 116 1.81 -11.94 -2.02
C PHE A 116 1.57 -13.39 -2.41
N ILE A 117 1.89 -13.79 -3.64
CA ILE A 117 1.76 -15.18 -4.09
C ILE A 117 2.55 -16.14 -3.19
N ALA A 118 3.79 -15.78 -2.83
CA ALA A 118 4.61 -16.61 -1.94
C ALA A 118 3.96 -16.79 -0.55
N MET A 119 3.42 -15.71 0.03
CA MET A 119 2.73 -15.75 1.32
C MET A 119 1.42 -16.56 1.26
N MET A 120 0.69 -16.47 0.14
CA MET A 120 -0.54 -17.24 -0.09
C MET A 120 -0.28 -18.75 -0.15
N ILE A 121 0.89 -19.16 -0.64
CA ILE A 121 1.31 -20.57 -0.70
C ILE A 121 1.86 -21.05 0.66
N ALA A 122 2.62 -20.20 1.35
CA ALA A 122 3.37 -20.59 2.54
C ALA A 122 2.53 -20.72 3.82
N LYS A 123 1.31 -20.16 3.88
CA LYS A 123 0.49 -20.07 5.09
C LYS A 123 -0.93 -20.55 4.88
N ILE A 124 -1.56 -21.01 5.97
CA ILE A 124 -2.98 -21.35 5.98
C ILE A 124 -3.77 -20.08 6.27
N TRP A 125 -4.49 -19.60 5.26
CA TRP A 125 -5.38 -18.46 5.35
C TRP A 125 -6.83 -18.94 5.42
N SER A 126 -7.66 -18.26 6.21
CA SER A 126 -9.11 -18.43 6.14
C SER A 126 -9.65 -17.94 4.79
N GLU A 127 -10.84 -18.41 4.40
CA GLU A 127 -11.46 -17.99 3.14
C GLU A 127 -11.71 -16.47 3.07
N GLU A 128 -12.16 -15.88 4.17
CA GLU A 128 -12.42 -14.44 4.27
C GLU A 128 -11.13 -13.62 4.08
N GLU A 129 -10.05 -13.99 4.77
CA GLU A 129 -8.75 -13.33 4.65
C GLU A 129 -8.23 -13.41 3.21
N ARG A 130 -8.35 -14.58 2.56
CA ARG A 130 -7.95 -14.74 1.16
C ARG A 130 -8.73 -13.81 0.25
N ASN A 131 -10.06 -13.80 0.38
CA ASN A 131 -10.94 -12.99 -0.47
C ASN A 131 -10.61 -11.49 -0.35
N LEU A 132 -10.43 -10.99 0.87
CA LEU A 132 -10.10 -9.59 1.11
C LEU A 132 -8.72 -9.21 0.57
N LEU A 133 -7.71 -10.07 0.78
CA LEU A 133 -6.37 -9.82 0.26
C LEU A 133 -6.35 -9.85 -1.28
N PHE A 134 -6.98 -10.85 -1.91
CA PHE A 134 -7.06 -10.93 -3.37
C PHE A 134 -7.75 -9.71 -3.96
N HIS A 135 -8.89 -9.30 -3.41
CA HIS A 135 -9.59 -8.10 -3.87
C HIS A 135 -8.72 -6.85 -3.77
N SER A 136 -7.98 -6.71 -2.66
CA SER A 136 -7.10 -5.56 -2.43
C SER A 136 -5.95 -5.49 -3.43
N TYR A 137 -5.33 -6.63 -3.76
CA TYR A 137 -4.25 -6.72 -4.73
C TYR A 137 -4.73 -6.63 -6.18
N ASP A 138 -5.93 -7.14 -6.49
CA ASP A 138 -6.53 -7.01 -7.82
C ASP A 138 -6.87 -5.54 -8.13
N MET A 139 -7.38 -4.81 -7.13
CA MET A 139 -7.61 -3.37 -7.23
C MET A 139 -6.36 -2.58 -7.60
N THR A 140 -5.18 -3.00 -7.12
CA THR A 140 -3.89 -2.35 -7.46
C THR A 140 -3.66 -2.30 -8.97
N SER A 141 -3.91 -3.39 -9.68
CA SER A 141 -3.72 -3.46 -11.13
C SER A 141 -4.65 -2.48 -11.86
N GLY A 142 -5.90 -2.38 -11.42
CA GLY A 142 -6.86 -1.42 -11.98
C GLY A 142 -6.46 0.03 -11.73
N LEU A 143 -5.98 0.35 -10.53
CA LEU A 143 -5.50 1.69 -10.17
C LEU A 143 -4.22 2.06 -10.93
N TYR A 144 -3.30 1.11 -11.10
CA TYR A 144 -2.09 1.33 -11.89
C TYR A 144 -2.44 1.62 -13.35
N ARG A 145 -3.37 0.86 -13.93
CA ARG A 145 -3.86 1.12 -15.29
C ARG A 145 -4.50 2.50 -15.42
N GLN A 146 -5.23 2.96 -14.40
CA GLN A 146 -5.79 4.30 -14.38
C GLN A 146 -4.71 5.39 -14.33
N ALA A 147 -3.62 5.16 -13.58
CA ALA A 147 -2.48 6.05 -13.52
C ALA A 147 -1.78 6.17 -14.89
N GLU A 148 -1.56 5.05 -15.59
CA GLU A 148 -1.02 5.04 -16.96
C GLU A 148 -1.88 5.89 -17.91
N LEU A 149 -3.19 5.62 -17.95
CA LEU A 149 -4.11 6.35 -18.83
C LEU A 149 -4.14 7.85 -18.52
N THR A 150 -4.03 8.22 -17.24
CA THR A 150 -4.01 9.62 -16.83
C THR A 150 -2.71 10.30 -17.27
N LEU A 151 -1.57 9.59 -17.20
CA LEU A 151 -0.29 10.11 -17.67
C LEU A 151 -0.25 10.26 -19.20
N ASP A 152 -0.84 9.31 -19.94
CA ASP A 152 -1.04 9.41 -21.39
C ASP A 152 -1.86 10.66 -21.75
N MET A 153 -2.95 10.90 -21.02
CA MET A 153 -3.75 12.13 -21.18
C MET A 153 -2.93 13.39 -20.88
N MET A 154 -2.04 13.37 -19.89
CA MET A 154 -1.14 14.49 -19.61
C MET A 154 -0.23 14.77 -20.79
N LYS A 155 0.31 13.71 -21.41
CA LYS A 155 1.17 13.83 -22.59
C LYS A 155 0.45 14.49 -23.76
N ASP A 156 -0.77 14.04 -24.05
CA ASP A 156 -1.59 14.62 -25.13
C ASP A 156 -1.85 16.11 -24.92
N ILE A 157 -2.20 16.50 -23.68
CA ILE A 157 -2.48 17.90 -23.35
C ILE A 157 -1.19 18.74 -23.38
N LEU A 158 -0.07 18.20 -22.93
CA LEU A 158 1.24 18.85 -23.03
C LEU A 158 1.63 19.12 -24.48
N ASP A 159 1.36 18.17 -25.39
CA ASP A 159 1.63 18.34 -26.82
C ASP A 159 0.70 19.37 -27.48
N VAL A 160 -0.55 19.50 -27.02
CA VAL A 160 -1.44 20.60 -27.42
C VAL A 160 -0.92 21.93 -26.89
N TYR A 161 -0.53 22.00 -25.62
CA TYR A 161 0.03 23.20 -25.00
C TYR A 161 1.24 23.70 -25.79
N ARG A 162 2.16 22.80 -26.17
CA ARG A 162 3.34 23.13 -26.97
C ARG A 162 2.99 23.80 -28.30
N LYS A 163 1.91 23.37 -28.96
CA LYS A 163 1.45 23.94 -30.24
C LYS A 163 0.79 25.30 -30.08
N ALA A 164 0.39 25.67 -28.87
CA ALA A 164 -0.26 26.93 -28.56
C ALA A 164 0.73 28.04 -28.15
N ILE A 165 2.02 27.71 -28.00
CA ILE A 165 3.15 28.65 -27.83
C ILE A 165 3.63 29.13 -29.20
#